data_AF-A0AAW4WQB9-F1
#
_entry.id   AF-A0AAW4WQB9-F1
#
_cell.length_a   1.000
_cell.length_b   1.000
_cell.length_c   1.000
_cell.angle_alpha   90.00
_cell.angle_beta   90.00
_cell.angle_gamma   90.00
#
_symmetry.space_group_name_H-M   'P 1'
#
loop_
_entity.id
_entity.type
_entity.pdbx_description
1 polymer ?
#
loop_
_entity_poly.entity_id
_entity_poly.type
_entity_poly.pdbx_seq_one_letter_code
_entity_poly.pdbx_strand_id
1 'polypeptide(L)'
;MGLTPDQTRRRRVADQLAEDGMVEALSYPFVGDDDYRAFGFDPEATKKVSVEIANPLYGDRPYLRRDILPTLATTVQRNIRRGIENVSLYEL
;
A
#
# COMPACT_ATOMS: atom_id res chain seq x y z
N MET A 1 -25.37 -19.81 7.40
CA MET A 1 -24.90 -18.65 6.62
C MET A 1 -23.40 -18.79 6.47
N GLY A 2 -22.89 -18.92 5.24
CA GLY A 2 -21.47 -19.11 4.94
C GLY A 2 -20.85 -17.90 4.24
N LEU A 3 -19.55 -17.95 3.98
CA LEU A 3 -18.84 -16.91 3.22
C LEU A 3 -19.32 -16.86 1.78
N THR A 4 -19.28 -15.67 1.17
CA THR A 4 -19.46 -15.54 -0.28
C THR A 4 -18.28 -16.18 -1.03
N PRO A 5 -18.43 -16.50 -2.32
CA PRO A 5 -17.31 -16.99 -3.14
C PRO A 5 -16.10 -16.05 -3.10
N ASP A 6 -16.31 -14.74 -3.14
CA ASP A 6 -15.22 -13.74 -3.09
C ASP A 6 -14.51 -13.70 -1.74
N GLN A 7 -15.27 -13.76 -0.63
CA GLN A 7 -14.69 -13.84 0.72
C GLN A 7 -13.88 -15.13 0.89
N THR A 8 -14.38 -16.24 0.34
CA THR A 8 -13.66 -17.52 0.34
C THR A 8 -12.36 -17.43 -0.47
N ARG A 9 -12.39 -16.78 -1.64
CA ARG A 9 -11.22 -16.60 -2.48
C ARG A 9 -10.16 -15.74 -1.79
N ARG A 10 -10.55 -14.60 -1.22
CA ARG A 10 -9.63 -13.71 -0.48
C ARG A 10 -8.98 -14.45 0.69
N ARG A 11 -9.76 -15.20 1.47
CA ARG A 11 -9.23 -16.00 2.58
C ARG A 11 -8.20 -17.03 2.09
N ARG A 12 -8.50 -17.80 1.04
CA ARG A 12 -7.53 -18.77 0.48
C ARG A 12 -6.23 -18.12 0.01
N VAL A 13 -6.30 -16.95 -0.61
CA VAL A 13 -5.10 -16.20 -1.02
C VAL A 13 -4.30 -15.73 0.20
N ALA A 14 -4.98 -15.18 1.21
CA ALA A 14 -4.34 -14.76 2.46
C ALA A 14 -3.65 -15.93 3.18
N ASP A 15 -4.35 -17.07 3.29
CA ASP A 15 -3.83 -18.28 3.92
C ASP A 15 -2.57 -18.78 3.19
N GLN A 16 -2.60 -18.87 1.86
CA GLN A 16 -1.45 -19.30 1.06
C GLN A 16 -0.23 -18.36 1.21
N LEU A 17 -0.46 -17.04 1.15
CA LEU A 17 0.63 -16.07 1.29
C LEU A 17 1.25 -16.11 2.69
N ALA A 18 0.43 -16.35 3.73
CA ALA A 18 0.90 -16.53 5.10
C ALA A 18 1.69 -17.84 5.26
N GLU A 19 1.24 -18.94 4.66
CA GLU A 19 1.96 -20.22 4.62
C GLU A 19 3.34 -20.08 3.93
N ASP A 20 3.44 -19.24 2.90
CA ASP A 20 4.69 -18.91 2.21
C ASP A 20 5.59 -17.94 3.01
N GLY A 21 5.20 -17.58 4.24
CA GLY A 21 5.99 -16.76 5.17
C GLY A 21 5.85 -15.25 4.99
N MET A 22 4.84 -14.78 4.26
CA MET A 22 4.55 -13.35 4.11
C MET A 22 3.65 -12.85 5.26
N VAL A 23 3.79 -11.57 5.60
CA VAL A 23 3.00 -10.91 6.65
C VAL A 23 2.00 -9.94 6.04
N GLU A 24 0.73 -10.03 6.44
CA GLU A 24 -0.29 -9.06 6.04
C GLU A 24 -0.01 -7.70 6.70
N ALA A 25 0.01 -6.64 5.90
CA ALA A 25 0.22 -5.28 6.39
C ALA A 25 -0.82 -4.33 5.81
N LEU A 26 -1.34 -3.44 6.67
CA LEU A 26 -2.17 -2.32 6.25
C LEU A 26 -1.26 -1.09 6.08
N SER A 27 -1.01 -0.72 4.82
CA SER A 27 -0.21 0.47 4.53
C SER A 27 -1.07 1.75 4.49
N TYR A 28 -0.54 2.85 5.02
CA TYR A 28 -1.24 4.13 5.01
C TYR A 28 -1.44 4.62 3.58
N PRO A 29 -2.66 4.98 3.15
CA PRO A 29 -2.97 5.23 1.75
C PRO A 29 -2.60 6.63 1.27
N PHE A 30 -1.75 7.37 1.99
CA PHE A 30 -1.44 8.77 1.71
C PHE A 30 -0.14 8.90 0.91
N VAL A 31 -0.23 9.55 -0.24
CA VAL A 31 0.88 9.72 -1.19
C VAL A 31 0.99 11.17 -1.67
N GLY A 32 2.17 11.53 -2.14
CA GLY A 32 2.46 12.83 -2.73
C GLY A 32 3.41 12.79 -3.91
N ASP A 33 3.86 13.96 -4.35
CA ASP A 33 4.69 14.13 -5.55
C ASP A 33 5.99 13.32 -5.47
N ASP A 34 6.62 13.21 -4.30
CA ASP A 34 7.84 12.41 -4.12
C ASP A 34 7.58 10.91 -4.26
N ASP A 35 6.45 10.41 -3.76
CA ASP A 35 6.07 9.00 -3.93
C ASP A 35 5.77 8.69 -5.40
N TYR A 36 5.13 9.62 -6.12
CA TYR A 36 4.89 9.49 -7.56
C TYR A 36 6.19 9.40 -8.35
N ARG A 37 7.12 10.34 -8.10
CA ARG A 37 8.43 10.37 -8.77
C ARG A 37 9.25 9.11 -8.48
N ALA A 38 9.24 8.63 -7.22
CA ALA A 38 9.97 7.44 -6.82
C ALA A 38 9.54 6.18 -7.58
N PHE A 39 8.29 6.13 -8.06
CA PHE A 39 7.73 5.03 -8.85
C PHE A 39 7.61 5.36 -10.35
N GLY A 40 8.21 6.47 -10.81
CA GLY A 40 8.23 6.86 -12.22
C GLY A 40 6.90 7.37 -12.75
N PHE A 41 5.95 7.71 -11.87
CA PHE A 41 4.71 8.36 -12.26
C PHE A 41 4.94 9.86 -12.49
N ASP A 42 4.27 10.41 -13.49
CA ASP A 42 4.23 11.87 -13.69
C ASP A 42 3.30 12.50 -12.64
N PRO A 43 3.81 13.37 -11.74
CA PRO A 43 2.99 13.91 -10.66
C PRO A 43 1.81 14.74 -11.17
N GLU A 44 2.01 15.58 -12.19
CA GLU A 44 0.96 16.48 -12.69
C GLU A 44 -0.20 15.72 -13.33
N ALA A 45 0.09 14.68 -14.12
CA ALA A 45 -0.91 13.81 -14.71
C ALA A 45 -1.59 12.94 -13.65
N THR A 46 -0.83 12.44 -12.68
CA THR A 46 -1.34 11.54 -11.63
C THR A 46 -2.27 12.27 -10.66
N LYS A 47 -1.92 13.49 -10.26
CA LYS A 47 -2.75 14.35 -9.40
C LYS A 47 -4.14 14.61 -9.98
N LYS A 48 -4.23 14.90 -11.29
CA LYS A 48 -5.49 15.18 -11.99
C LYS A 48 -6.52 14.06 -11.92
N VAL A 49 -6.07 12.82 -11.75
CA VAL A 49 -6.93 11.63 -11.67
C VAL A 49 -6.94 11.00 -10.28
N SER A 50 -6.27 11.60 -9.30
CA SER A 50 -6.21 11.10 -7.92
C SER A 50 -7.26 11.75 -7.03
N VAL A 51 -7.62 11.08 -5.95
CA VAL A 51 -8.52 11.65 -4.93
C VAL A 51 -7.68 12.49 -3.97
N GLU A 52 -7.95 13.78 -3.92
CA GLU A 52 -7.31 14.72 -2.98
C GLU A 52 -8.10 14.82 -1.67
N ILE A 53 -7.40 14.82 -0.55
CA ILE A 53 -7.98 14.96 0.78
C ILE A 53 -8.17 16.44 1.08
N ALA A 54 -9.39 16.84 1.43
CA ALA A 54 -9.71 18.24 1.68
C ALA A 54 -8.97 18.86 2.89
N ASN A 55 -8.60 18.06 3.89
CA ASN A 55 -7.87 18.50 5.09
C ASN A 55 -6.81 17.45 5.48
N PRO A 56 -5.68 17.38 4.76
CA PRO A 56 -4.65 16.39 5.03
C PRO A 56 -3.87 16.74 6.30
N LEU A 57 -3.50 15.72 7.08
CA LEU A 57 -2.64 15.90 8.25
C LEU A 57 -1.20 16.31 7.87
N TYR A 58 -0.76 15.89 6.68
CA TYR A 58 0.56 16.14 6.12
C TYR A 58 0.41 16.80 4.75
N GLY A 59 0.92 18.02 4.59
CA GLY A 59 0.77 18.80 3.36
C GLY A 59 1.55 18.23 2.16
N ASP A 60 2.56 17.40 2.40
CA ASP A 60 3.38 16.75 1.38
C ASP A 60 2.76 15.46 0.82
N ARG A 61 1.71 14.91 1.46
CA ARG A 61 1.01 13.68 1.03
C ARG A 61 -0.53 13.84 1.03
N PRO A 62 -1.10 14.74 0.20
CA PRO A 62 -2.52 15.06 0.25
C PRO A 62 -3.41 14.10 -0.58
N TYR A 63 -2.84 13.14 -1.31
CA TYR A 63 -3.60 12.27 -2.23
C TYR A 63 -3.76 10.85 -1.69
N LEU A 64 -4.86 10.20 -2.08
CA LEU A 64 -5.03 8.77 -1.88
C LEU A 64 -4.31 7.97 -2.97
N ARG A 65 -3.65 6.89 -2.55
CA ARG A 65 -2.95 5.97 -3.47
C ARG A 65 -3.91 5.41 -4.53
N ARG A 66 -3.42 5.31 -5.76
CA ARG A 66 -4.08 4.60 -6.86
C ARG A 66 -3.51 3.19 -7.06
N ASP A 67 -2.24 3.02 -6.72
CA ASP A 67 -1.51 1.76 -6.74
C ASP A 67 -1.04 1.40 -5.33
N ILE A 68 -0.97 0.10 -5.04
CA ILE A 68 -0.59 -0.40 -3.72
C ILE A 68 0.92 -0.34 -3.46
N LEU A 69 1.73 -0.45 -4.52
CA LEU A 69 3.18 -0.58 -4.42
C LEU A 69 3.87 0.61 -3.70
N PRO A 70 3.51 1.88 -3.94
CA PRO A 70 4.14 3.00 -3.23
C PRO A 70 4.00 2.92 -1.71
N THR A 71 2.83 2.54 -1.22
CA THR A 71 2.56 2.50 0.23
C THR A 71 3.08 1.22 0.87
N LEU A 72 3.05 0.09 0.17
CA LEU A 72 3.69 -1.15 0.62
C LEU A 72 5.21 -0.99 0.71
N ALA A 73 5.86 -0.39 -0.29
CA ALA A 73 7.30 -0.15 -0.28
C ALA A 73 7.73 0.79 0.86
N THR A 74 6.92 1.80 1.19
CA THR A 74 7.15 2.64 2.36
C THR A 74 7.08 1.83 3.67
N THR A 75 6.16 0.87 3.75
CA THR A 75 6.08 -0.06 4.89
C THR A 75 7.32 -0.96 4.97
N VAL A 76 7.81 -1.48 3.85
CA VAL A 76 9.07 -2.23 3.79
C VAL A 76 10.24 -1.36 4.27
N GLN A 77 10.38 -0.14 3.73
CA GLN A 77 11.43 0.79 4.12
C GLN A 77 11.41 1.10 5.63
N ARG A 78 10.22 1.24 6.23
CA ARG A 78 10.07 1.46 7.68
C ARG A 78 10.56 0.27 8.51
N ASN A 79 10.33 -0.96 8.06
CA ASN A 79 10.81 -2.17 8.74
C ASN A 79 12.34 -2.30 8.63
N ILE A 80 12.90 -2.06 7.44
CA ILE A 80 14.36 -2.04 7.24
C ILE A 80 15.02 -1.00 8.14
N ARG A 81 14.48 0.22 8.21
CA ARG A 81 14.99 1.27 9.12
C ARG A 81 14.93 0.91 10.60
N ARG A 82 14.12 -0.09 10.98
CA ARG A 82 14.01 -0.62 12.35
C ARG A 82 14.90 -1.85 12.59
N GLY A 83 15.74 -2.23 11.62
CA GLY A 83 16.65 -3.36 11.71
C GLY A 83 16.04 -4.71 11.32
N ILE A 84 14.85 -4.73 10.71
CA ILE A 84 14.26 -5.95 10.16
C ILE A 84 14.71 -6.05 8.70
N GLU A 85 15.70 -6.89 8.43
CA GLU A 85 16.35 -6.96 7.11
C GLU A 85 15.58 -7.85 6.11
N ASN A 86 14.92 -8.90 6.59
CA ASN A 86 14.16 -9.83 5.76
C ASN A 86 12.66 -9.52 5.90
N VAL A 87 12.11 -8.78 4.95
CA VAL A 87 10.73 -8.28 4.98
C VAL A 87 9.95 -8.81 3.77
N SER A 88 8.91 -9.59 4.02
CA SER A 88 7.97 -10.09 3.01
C SER A 88 6.56 -9.70 3.41
N LEU A 89 5.91 -8.81 2.66
CA LEU A 89 4.61 -8.23 3.00
C LEU A 89 3.59 -8.39 1.88
N TYR A 90 2.31 -8.49 2.25
CA TYR A 90 1.19 -8.41 1.32
C TYR A 90 0.04 -7.57 1.89
N GLU A 91 -0.86 -7.14 1.01
CA GLU A 91 -2.12 -6.45 1.33
C GLU A 91 -3.20 -6.91 0.32
N LEU A 92 -4.46 -7.09 0.75
CA LEU A 92 -5.57 -7.63 -0.05
C LEU A 92 -6.79 -6.71 -0.13
#